data_AF-A0A5B0QUU4-F1
#
_entry.id   AF-A0A5B0QUU4-F1
#
_cell.length_a   1.000
_cell.length_b   1.000
_cell.length_c   1.000
_cell.angle_alpha   90.00
_cell.angle_beta   90.00
_cell.angle_gamma   90.00
#
_symmetry.space_group_name_H-M   'P 1'
#
loop_
_entity.id
_entity.type
_entity.pdbx_description
1 polymer ?
#
loop_
_entity_poly.entity_id
_entity_poly.type
_entity_poly.pdbx_seq_one_letter_code
_entity_poly.pdbx_strand_id
1 'polypeptide(L)'
;MTAHDAFSALINLSDTGPVVEQLNDPDFLSVIFFTIIDHDSLLADLACMLLSNLTKLDSIVNLCLSSTIPPHTSHPTINQDESLSARLKKSTSPLMDLLIELFARGDRKQINPHANFDFLASVWANLSASPKGRDYLVGVSHSSTVTSEAPLFQLSPFTEHPSLIRRGGVISAIKNCCFATEVHDQLLSPTGFNLLPAILLPLMGPEALDDPEEQDEFPVECQLLGPDKRRETDPNLRLILVESLILLATYPFQREIMRKKKVYRIVQILHLDETSENV
;
A
#
# COMPACT_ATOMS: atom_id res chain seq x y z
N MET A 1 -27.53 -0.46 14.65
CA MET A 1 -28.40 0.05 13.57
C MET A 1 -28.16 1.55 13.36
N THR A 2 -28.49 2.44 14.30
CA THR A 2 -28.32 3.90 14.12
C THR A 2 -26.90 4.36 13.75
N ALA A 3 -25.86 3.87 14.43
CA ALA A 3 -24.48 4.24 14.11
C ALA A 3 -24.02 3.66 12.75
N HIS A 4 -24.43 2.44 12.43
CA HIS A 4 -24.18 1.83 11.13
C HIS A 4 -24.77 2.67 9.99
N ASP A 5 -26.05 3.04 10.12
CA ASP A 5 -26.76 3.83 9.10
C ASP A 5 -26.14 5.22 8.94
N ALA A 6 -25.67 5.83 10.04
CA ALA A 6 -24.95 7.10 10.01
C ALA A 6 -23.61 6.99 9.24
N PHE A 7 -22.79 5.96 9.51
CA PHE A 7 -21.56 5.72 8.76
C PHE A 7 -21.85 5.46 7.27
N SER A 8 -22.84 4.62 6.95
CA SER A 8 -23.24 4.37 5.57
C SER A 8 -23.70 5.65 4.84
N ALA A 9 -24.48 6.50 5.50
CA ALA A 9 -24.88 7.79 4.94
C ALA A 9 -23.66 8.71 4.70
N LEU A 10 -22.74 8.81 5.67
CA LEU A 10 -21.53 9.63 5.53
C LEU A 10 -20.61 9.12 4.43
N ILE A 11 -20.45 7.80 4.26
CA ILE A 11 -19.67 7.23 3.15
C ILE A 11 -20.24 7.70 1.81
N ASN A 12 -21.57 7.60 1.63
CA ASN A 12 -22.21 8.01 0.38
C ASN A 12 -22.11 9.53 0.12
N LEU A 13 -22.21 10.35 1.16
CA LEU A 13 -22.15 11.81 1.03
C LEU A 13 -20.70 12.33 0.84
N SER A 14 -19.73 11.66 1.48
CA SER A 14 -18.30 12.03 1.45
C SER A 14 -17.59 11.67 0.14
N ASP A 15 -18.29 11.16 -0.86
CA ASP A 15 -17.72 11.03 -2.21
C ASP A 15 -17.53 12.39 -2.91
N THR A 16 -17.98 13.48 -2.28
CA THR A 16 -17.85 14.85 -2.80
C THR A 16 -16.95 15.72 -1.92
N GLY A 17 -16.10 16.52 -2.55
CA GLY A 17 -15.14 17.42 -1.87
C GLY A 17 -15.76 18.33 -0.80
N PRO A 18 -16.87 19.05 -1.08
CA PRO A 18 -17.48 19.95 -0.09
C PRO A 18 -17.95 19.26 1.20
N VAL A 19 -18.36 18.00 1.12
CA VAL A 19 -18.74 17.22 2.31
C VAL A 19 -17.50 16.80 3.08
N VAL A 20 -16.45 16.34 2.39
CA VAL A 20 -15.16 16.01 3.03
C VAL A 20 -14.59 17.21 3.77
N GLU A 21 -14.67 18.42 3.19
CA GLU A 21 -14.23 19.65 3.85
C GLU A 21 -15.01 19.96 5.14
N GLN A 22 -16.33 19.69 5.16
CA GLN A 22 -17.14 19.85 6.37
C GLN A 22 -16.85 18.79 7.44
N LEU A 23 -16.42 17.60 7.03
CA LEU A 23 -16.02 16.50 7.91
C LEU A 23 -14.55 16.59 8.35
N ASN A 24 -13.81 17.62 7.91
CA ASN A 24 -12.44 17.88 8.33
C ASN A 24 -12.41 18.50 9.74
N ASP A 25 -12.83 17.71 10.72
CA ASP A 25 -12.88 18.04 12.13
C ASP A 25 -12.01 17.04 12.92
N PRO A 26 -11.03 17.50 13.71
CA PRO A 26 -10.13 16.61 14.45
C PRO A 26 -10.83 15.69 15.46
N ASP A 27 -11.90 16.15 16.09
CA ASP A 27 -12.65 15.34 17.06
C ASP A 27 -13.43 14.24 16.33
N PHE A 28 -14.04 14.55 15.20
CA PHE A 28 -14.70 13.56 14.35
C PHE A 28 -13.72 12.52 13.80
N LEU A 29 -12.55 12.94 13.31
CA LEU A 29 -11.51 12.00 12.87
C LEU A 29 -11.00 11.12 14.00
N SER A 30 -10.91 11.65 15.22
CA SER A 30 -10.57 10.85 16.40
C SER A 30 -11.60 9.75 16.66
N VAL A 31 -12.90 10.00 16.42
CA VAL A 31 -13.95 8.96 16.47
C VAL A 31 -13.73 7.90 15.39
N ILE A 32 -13.38 8.29 14.17
CA ILE A 32 -13.08 7.35 13.08
C ILE A 32 -11.88 6.48 13.45
N PHE A 33 -10.76 7.08 13.88
CA PHE A 33 -9.57 6.34 14.27
C PHE A 33 -9.85 5.40 15.44
N PHE A 34 -10.55 5.87 16.47
CA PHE A 34 -10.97 5.03 17.59
C PHE A 34 -11.82 3.83 17.11
N THR A 35 -12.74 4.07 16.17
CA THR A 35 -13.61 3.02 15.62
C THR A 35 -12.83 1.99 14.79
N ILE A 36 -11.78 2.40 14.08
CA ILE A 36 -10.91 1.50 13.30
C ILE A 36 -10.06 0.64 14.23
N ILE A 37 -9.46 1.25 15.26
CA ILE A 37 -8.55 0.53 16.17
C ILE A 37 -9.30 -0.32 17.20
N ASP A 38 -10.59 -0.13 17.43
CA ASP A 38 -11.30 -1.00 18.36
C ASP A 38 -11.47 -2.41 17.75
N HIS A 39 -10.78 -3.38 18.37
CA HIS A 39 -10.73 -4.77 17.93
C HIS A 39 -12.09 -5.50 17.94
N ASP A 40 -13.11 -4.96 18.62
CA ASP A 40 -14.46 -5.52 18.64
C ASP A 40 -15.48 -4.63 17.89
N SER A 41 -15.00 -3.56 17.25
CA SER A 41 -15.86 -2.65 16.51
C SER A 41 -16.49 -3.33 15.30
N LEU A 42 -17.82 -3.40 15.32
CA LEU A 42 -18.66 -3.81 14.18
C LEU A 42 -18.58 -2.82 13.00
N LEU A 43 -18.04 -1.62 13.23
CA LEU A 43 -18.03 -0.51 12.29
C LEU A 43 -16.63 -0.23 11.70
N ALA A 44 -15.61 -1.02 12.05
CA ALA A 44 -14.23 -0.77 11.65
C ALA A 44 -14.05 -0.71 10.13
N ASP A 45 -14.66 -1.62 9.36
CA ASP A 45 -14.58 -1.57 7.89
C ASP A 45 -15.31 -0.35 7.30
N LEU A 46 -16.48 0.04 7.84
CA LEU A 46 -17.18 1.26 7.43
C LEU A 46 -16.36 2.52 7.75
N ALA A 47 -15.67 2.52 8.89
CA ALA A 47 -14.77 3.59 9.26
C ALA A 47 -13.55 3.66 8.33
N CYS A 48 -13.00 2.51 7.90
CA CYS A 48 -11.96 2.46 6.86
C CYS A 48 -12.46 3.01 5.51
N MET A 49 -13.67 2.65 5.09
CA MET A 49 -14.30 3.17 3.88
C MET A 49 -14.48 4.69 3.96
N LEU A 50 -15.00 5.20 5.07
CA LEU A 50 -15.18 6.64 5.26
C LEU A 50 -13.83 7.36 5.27
N LEU A 51 -12.83 6.83 5.98
CA LEU A 51 -11.48 7.39 6.00
C LEU A 51 -10.86 7.42 4.59
N SER A 52 -11.13 6.41 3.75
CA SER A 52 -10.68 6.42 2.37
C SER A 52 -11.27 7.60 1.57
N ASN A 53 -12.54 7.96 1.77
CA ASN A 53 -13.11 9.15 1.15
C ASN A 53 -12.50 10.45 1.70
N LEU A 54 -12.33 10.53 3.02
CA LEU A 54 -11.80 11.75 3.66
C LEU A 54 -10.34 12.02 3.25
N THR A 55 -9.54 10.97 3.09
CA THR A 55 -8.11 11.09 2.73
C THR A 55 -7.87 11.56 1.29
N LYS A 56 -8.93 11.77 0.49
CA LYS A 56 -8.84 12.51 -0.78
C LYS A 56 -8.47 13.99 -0.58
N LEU A 57 -8.63 14.53 0.64
CA LEU A 57 -8.27 15.91 0.98
C LEU A 57 -6.91 15.97 1.70
N ASP A 58 -5.99 16.79 1.18
CA ASP A 58 -4.62 16.91 1.71
C ASP A 58 -4.56 17.32 3.19
N SER A 59 -5.47 18.16 3.68
CA SER A 59 -5.51 18.53 5.10
C SER A 59 -5.78 17.33 6.01
N ILE A 60 -6.61 16.38 5.56
CA ILE A 60 -6.89 15.13 6.28
C ILE A 60 -5.64 14.24 6.28
N VAL A 61 -4.95 14.13 5.14
CA VAL A 61 -3.68 13.38 5.06
C VAL A 61 -2.65 13.94 6.05
N ASN A 62 -2.49 15.26 6.11
CA ASN A 62 -1.61 15.94 7.07
C ASN A 62 -1.99 15.64 8.53
N LEU A 63 -3.28 15.61 8.82
CA LEU A 63 -3.78 15.31 10.16
C LEU A 63 -3.55 13.85 10.51
N CYS A 64 -3.80 12.92 9.59
CA CYS A 64 -3.52 11.49 9.77
C CYS A 64 -2.03 11.24 10.09
N LEU A 65 -1.12 11.88 9.36
CA LEU A 65 0.33 11.75 9.54
C LEU A 65 0.84 12.34 10.87
N SER A 66 0.15 13.32 11.45
CA SER A 66 0.54 13.97 12.71
C SER A 66 -0.27 13.50 13.93
N SER A 67 -1.32 12.70 13.73
CA SER A 67 -2.17 12.19 14.80
C SER A 67 -1.47 11.12 15.63
N THR A 68 -1.72 11.16 16.94
CA THR A 68 -1.33 10.10 17.86
C THR A 68 -2.33 8.94 17.81
N ILE A 69 -1.96 7.81 18.39
CA ILE A 69 -2.89 6.69 18.57
C ILE A 69 -3.88 7.10 19.67
N PRO A 70 -5.21 7.04 19.42
CA PRO A 70 -6.22 7.30 20.45
C PRO A 70 -6.01 6.42 21.68
N PRO A 71 -6.33 6.90 22.91
CA PRO A 71 -6.19 6.10 24.12
C PRO A 71 -7.05 4.84 24.03
N HIS A 72 -6.40 3.68 23.95
CA HIS A 72 -7.07 2.40 23.89
C HIS A 72 -6.42 1.43 24.87
N THR A 73 -7.16 1.01 25.90
CA THR A 73 -6.62 0.21 27.00
C THR A 73 -6.44 -1.27 26.65
N SER A 74 -7.03 -1.76 25.55
CA SER A 74 -7.20 -3.22 25.34
C SER A 74 -6.98 -3.72 23.90
N HIS A 75 -6.21 -3.05 23.03
CA HIS A 75 -6.05 -3.58 21.66
C HIS A 75 -5.02 -4.72 21.69
N PRO A 76 -5.39 -5.97 21.34
CA PRO A 76 -4.50 -7.12 21.43
C PRO A 76 -3.21 -6.94 20.60
N THR A 77 -3.31 -6.43 19.37
CA THR A 77 -2.17 -6.10 18.51
C THR A 77 -1.17 -5.15 19.16
N ILE A 78 -1.63 -4.14 19.90
CA ILE A 78 -0.76 -3.14 20.56
C ILE A 78 -0.17 -3.72 21.84
N ASN A 79 -0.97 -4.41 22.65
CA ASN A 79 -0.58 -4.82 24.00
C ASN A 79 0.22 -6.12 24.06
N GLN A 80 0.06 -7.02 23.07
CA GLN A 80 0.74 -8.32 23.06
C GLN A 80 2.05 -8.31 22.28
N ASP A 81 2.27 -7.29 21.44
CA ASP A 81 3.49 -7.13 20.65
C ASP A 81 4.34 -5.98 21.22
N GLU A 82 5.24 -6.33 22.14
CA GLU A 82 6.14 -5.37 22.78
C GLU A 82 7.05 -4.65 21.77
N SER A 83 7.43 -5.33 20.69
CA SER A 83 8.27 -4.77 19.62
C SER A 83 7.52 -3.71 18.83
N LEU A 84 6.31 -4.00 18.38
CA LEU A 84 5.43 -3.03 17.73
C LEU A 84 5.15 -1.85 18.67
N SER A 85 4.75 -2.11 19.91
CA SER A 85 4.53 -1.07 20.92
C SER A 85 5.74 -0.14 21.10
N ALA A 86 6.95 -0.70 21.12
CA ALA A 86 8.19 0.08 21.23
C ALA A 86 8.49 0.90 19.96
N ARG A 87 8.19 0.36 18.76
CA ARG A 87 8.29 1.10 17.50
C ARG A 87 7.30 2.26 17.44
N LEU A 88 6.03 2.02 17.74
CA LEU A 88 4.97 3.04 17.74
C LEU A 88 5.31 4.21 18.68
N LYS A 89 5.87 3.93 19.87
CA LYS A 89 6.29 4.99 20.80
C LYS A 89 7.41 5.90 20.28
N LYS A 90 8.21 5.42 19.31
CA LYS A 90 9.30 6.17 18.69
C LYS A 90 8.92 6.75 17.33
N SER A 91 7.77 6.38 16.80
CA SER A 91 7.31 6.82 15.49
C SER A 91 6.90 8.28 15.50
N THR A 92 7.20 8.97 14.40
CA THR A 92 6.71 10.32 14.11
C THR A 92 5.28 10.32 13.57
N SER A 93 4.77 9.17 13.12
CA SER A 93 3.43 8.97 12.57
C SER A 93 2.80 7.68 13.13
N PRO A 94 2.66 7.56 14.47
CA PRO A 94 2.31 6.31 15.14
C PRO A 94 0.92 5.79 14.77
N LEU A 95 -0.03 6.67 14.46
CA LEU A 95 -1.35 6.26 13.99
C LEU A 95 -1.25 5.53 12.65
N MET A 96 -0.52 6.08 11.68
CA MET A 96 -0.40 5.47 10.36
C MET A 96 0.37 4.15 10.41
N ASP A 97 1.42 4.08 11.23
CA ASP A 97 2.16 2.85 11.44
C ASP A 97 1.27 1.74 12.04
N LEU A 98 0.38 2.09 12.99
CA LEU A 98 -0.61 1.16 13.51
C LEU A 98 -1.62 0.75 12.43
N LEU A 99 -2.11 1.68 11.61
CA LEU A 99 -3.04 1.35 10.52
C LEU A 99 -2.41 0.42 9.47
N ILE A 100 -1.11 0.54 9.21
CA ILE A 100 -0.38 -0.42 8.36
C ILE A 100 -0.37 -1.81 8.99
N GLU A 101 -0.18 -1.89 10.31
CA GLU A 101 -0.24 -3.17 11.01
C GLU A 101 -1.65 -3.80 10.94
N LEU A 102 -2.69 -3.00 11.16
CA LEU A 102 -4.08 -3.45 11.02
C LEU A 102 -4.37 -3.92 9.59
N PHE A 103 -3.89 -3.17 8.60
CA PHE A 103 -3.97 -3.60 7.21
C PHE A 103 -3.24 -4.94 7.02
N ALA A 104 -1.99 -5.06 7.47
CA ALA A 104 -1.15 -6.21 7.16
C ALA A 104 -1.64 -7.51 7.81
N ARG A 105 -2.09 -7.42 9.07
CA ARG A 105 -2.49 -8.59 9.87
C ARG A 105 -4.01 -8.76 10.01
N GLY A 106 -4.80 -7.78 9.60
CA GLY A 106 -6.25 -7.78 9.80
C GLY A 106 -7.03 -8.62 8.79
N ASP A 107 -6.40 -9.08 7.70
CA ASP A 107 -7.06 -9.96 6.73
C ASP A 107 -7.59 -11.23 7.39
N ARG A 108 -8.68 -11.78 6.83
CA ARG A 108 -9.40 -12.95 7.35
C ARG A 108 -9.83 -12.80 8.80
N LYS A 109 -10.08 -11.55 9.25
CA LYS A 109 -10.63 -11.24 10.58
C LYS A 109 -9.74 -11.69 11.73
N GLN A 110 -8.44 -11.73 11.51
CA GLN A 110 -7.45 -12.18 12.51
C GLN A 110 -7.27 -11.18 13.66
N ILE A 111 -7.51 -9.89 13.41
CA ILE A 111 -7.42 -8.84 14.43
C ILE A 111 -8.79 -8.49 15.02
N ASN A 112 -9.79 -8.29 14.15
CA ASN A 112 -11.15 -7.94 14.53
C ASN A 112 -12.11 -8.95 13.85
N PRO A 113 -12.98 -9.66 14.60
CA PRO A 113 -13.88 -10.70 14.04
C PRO A 113 -14.92 -10.14 13.05
N HIS A 114 -15.06 -8.82 12.99
CA HIS A 114 -16.03 -8.09 12.19
C HIS A 114 -15.42 -7.31 11.03
N ALA A 115 -14.09 -7.22 10.94
CA ALA A 115 -13.42 -6.40 9.94
C ALA A 115 -12.24 -7.10 9.26
N ASN A 116 -11.97 -6.72 8.01
CA ASN A 116 -10.79 -7.18 7.28
C ASN A 116 -9.84 -6.05 6.87
N PHE A 117 -10.23 -4.78 7.08
CA PHE A 117 -9.39 -3.61 6.85
C PHE A 117 -8.95 -3.40 5.38
N ASP A 118 -9.62 -4.03 4.41
CA ASP A 118 -9.25 -3.95 3.00
C ASP A 118 -9.20 -2.50 2.48
N PHE A 119 -10.16 -1.67 2.91
CA PHE A 119 -10.29 -0.27 2.46
C PHE A 119 -9.19 0.66 2.95
N LEU A 120 -8.34 0.24 3.90
CA LEU A 120 -7.11 0.99 4.19
C LEU A 120 -6.18 1.04 2.96
N ALA A 121 -6.30 0.09 2.01
CA ALA A 121 -5.57 0.16 0.75
C ALA A 121 -5.83 1.47 -0.02
N SER A 122 -7.09 1.93 -0.05
CA SER A 122 -7.47 3.19 -0.69
C SER A 122 -6.95 4.41 0.08
N VAL A 123 -6.80 4.30 1.42
CA VAL A 123 -6.13 5.33 2.22
C VAL A 123 -4.67 5.49 1.78
N TRP A 124 -3.94 4.40 1.56
CA TRP A 124 -2.55 4.45 1.07
C TRP A 124 -2.44 5.06 -0.33
N ALA A 125 -3.37 4.70 -1.22
CA ALA A 125 -3.45 5.28 -2.56
C ALA A 125 -3.69 6.80 -2.51
N ASN A 126 -4.59 7.28 -1.65
CA ASN A 126 -4.86 8.71 -1.53
C ASN A 126 -3.71 9.45 -0.84
N LEU A 127 -3.17 8.89 0.25
CA LEU A 127 -2.07 9.47 1.00
C LEU A 127 -0.84 9.68 0.10
N SER A 128 -0.48 8.69 -0.71
CA SER A 128 0.62 8.75 -1.69
C SER A 128 0.40 9.75 -2.84
N ALA A 129 -0.83 10.21 -3.09
CA ALA A 129 -1.05 11.28 -4.07
C ALA A 129 -0.44 12.61 -3.57
N SER A 130 -0.43 12.84 -2.25
CA SER A 130 0.18 14.01 -1.64
C SER A 130 1.72 13.88 -1.48
N PRO A 131 2.51 14.96 -1.59
CA PRO A 131 3.96 14.91 -1.36
C PRO A 131 4.35 14.35 0.02
N LYS A 132 3.72 14.86 1.10
CA LYS A 132 4.03 14.41 2.46
C LYS A 132 3.68 12.95 2.71
N GLY A 133 2.60 12.47 2.09
CA GLY A 133 2.25 11.05 2.19
C GLY A 133 3.24 10.16 1.44
N ARG A 134 3.77 10.59 0.28
CA ARG A 134 4.90 9.87 -0.35
C ARG A 134 6.14 9.86 0.53
N ASP A 135 6.49 11.00 1.13
CA ASP A 135 7.65 11.09 2.02
C ASP A 135 7.55 10.10 3.19
N TYR A 136 6.35 9.98 3.77
CA TYR A 136 6.05 8.98 4.79
C TYR A 136 6.23 7.56 4.24
N LEU A 137 5.56 7.22 3.13
CA LEU A 137 5.57 5.86 2.58
C LEU A 137 6.96 5.39 2.15
N VAL A 138 7.75 6.28 1.55
CA VAL A 138 9.12 5.99 1.10
C VAL A 138 10.12 6.07 2.27
N GLY A 139 9.74 6.63 3.42
CA GLY A 139 10.61 6.74 4.59
C GLY A 139 11.68 7.84 4.45
N VAL A 140 11.37 8.91 3.73
CA VAL A 140 12.26 10.09 3.57
C VAL A 140 12.29 10.93 4.86
N SER A 141 11.25 10.86 5.69
CA SER A 141 11.18 11.57 6.97
C SER A 141 12.00 10.86 8.05
N HIS A 142 12.95 11.57 8.66
CA HIS A 142 13.99 11.05 9.55
C HIS A 142 13.46 10.21 10.74
N SER A 143 13.65 8.90 10.68
CA SER A 143 13.96 8.06 11.85
C SER A 143 14.80 6.87 11.40
N SER A 144 16.11 7.10 11.33
CA SER A 144 17.11 6.06 11.15
C SER A 144 17.12 5.16 12.38
N THR A 145 16.67 3.91 12.25
CA THR A 145 17.24 2.81 13.03
C THR A 145 17.35 1.57 12.14
N VAL A 146 18.37 0.77 12.44
CA VAL A 146 18.93 -0.36 11.66
C VAL A 146 17.91 -1.47 11.29
N THR A 147 16.65 -1.36 11.72
CA THR A 147 15.59 -2.36 11.50
C THR A 147 14.21 -1.78 11.15
N SER A 148 14.07 -0.48 10.81
CA SER A 148 12.77 0.10 10.43
C SER A 148 12.65 0.27 8.92
N GLU A 149 12.11 -0.73 8.24
CA GLU A 149 11.78 -0.66 6.82
C GLU A 149 10.72 0.42 6.55
N ALA A 150 10.83 1.10 5.41
CA ALA A 150 9.88 2.12 5.00
C ALA A 150 8.45 1.56 4.95
N PRO A 151 7.40 2.35 5.26
CA PRO A 151 6.02 1.87 5.24
C PRO A 151 5.60 1.20 3.93
N LEU A 152 6.06 1.70 2.78
CA LEU A 152 5.78 1.09 1.47
C LEU A 152 6.31 -0.35 1.37
N PHE A 153 7.30 -0.74 2.17
CA PHE A 153 7.94 -2.06 2.10
C PHE A 153 7.02 -3.09 2.74
N GLN A 154 6.35 -2.68 3.82
CA GLN A 154 5.33 -3.48 4.49
C GLN A 154 4.08 -3.62 3.62
N LEU A 155 3.80 -2.63 2.76
CA LEU A 155 2.67 -2.66 1.83
C LEU A 155 2.96 -3.45 0.55
N SER A 156 4.20 -3.46 0.06
CA SER A 156 4.55 -4.01 -1.25
C SER A 156 4.17 -5.48 -1.48
N PRO A 157 4.20 -6.40 -0.48
CA PRO A 157 3.78 -7.79 -0.69
C PRO A 157 2.30 -7.94 -1.05
N PHE A 158 1.48 -6.92 -0.76
CA PHE A 158 0.04 -6.96 -1.02
C PHE A 158 -0.32 -6.72 -2.49
N THR A 159 0.65 -6.50 -3.39
CA THR A 159 0.39 -6.48 -4.85
C THR A 159 -0.07 -7.85 -5.39
N GLU A 160 0.18 -8.94 -4.66
CA GLU A 160 -0.27 -10.31 -5.00
C GLU A 160 -1.45 -10.78 -4.11
N HIS A 161 -2.04 -9.90 -3.31
CA HIS A 161 -3.07 -10.30 -2.33
C HIS A 161 -4.38 -10.77 -3.00
N PRO A 162 -5.12 -11.77 -2.49
CA PRO A 162 -6.38 -12.23 -3.12
C PRO A 162 -7.48 -11.15 -3.28
N SER A 163 -7.55 -10.19 -2.36
CA SER A 163 -8.49 -9.05 -2.41
C SER A 163 -8.07 -8.01 -3.47
N LEU A 164 -8.95 -7.77 -4.44
CA LEU A 164 -8.78 -6.76 -5.49
C LEU A 164 -8.58 -5.35 -4.91
N ILE A 165 -9.30 -5.01 -3.82
CA ILE A 165 -9.21 -3.70 -3.16
C ILE A 165 -7.79 -3.49 -2.62
N ARG A 166 -7.23 -4.51 -1.96
CA ARG A 166 -5.89 -4.48 -1.39
C ARG A 166 -4.82 -4.32 -2.46
N ARG A 167 -4.86 -5.14 -3.51
CA ARG A 167 -3.93 -5.03 -4.64
C ARG A 167 -4.04 -3.66 -5.29
N GLY A 168 -5.26 -3.23 -5.63
CA GLY A 168 -5.48 -1.98 -6.35
C GLY A 168 -5.00 -0.74 -5.60
N GLY A 169 -5.26 -0.66 -4.30
CA GLY A 169 -4.79 0.47 -3.48
C GLY A 169 -3.26 0.49 -3.32
N VAL A 170 -2.63 -0.67 -3.11
CA VAL A 170 -1.17 -0.78 -2.97
C VAL A 170 -0.45 -0.52 -4.30
N ILE A 171 -0.93 -1.08 -5.40
CA ILE A 171 -0.39 -0.84 -6.75
C ILE A 171 -0.51 0.65 -7.11
N SER A 172 -1.63 1.29 -6.77
CA SER A 172 -1.81 2.74 -6.95
C SER A 172 -0.84 3.54 -6.08
N ALA A 173 -0.64 3.14 -4.82
CA ALA A 173 0.32 3.80 -3.93
C ALA A 173 1.76 3.69 -4.43
N ILE A 174 2.13 2.53 -4.98
CA ILE A 174 3.43 2.30 -5.63
C ILE A 174 3.61 3.26 -6.81
N LYS A 175 2.66 3.33 -7.75
CA LYS A 175 2.73 4.26 -8.89
C LYS A 175 2.88 5.70 -8.42
N ASN A 176 2.10 6.10 -7.42
CA ASN A 176 2.16 7.42 -6.83
C ASN A 176 3.56 7.74 -6.27
N CYS A 177 4.16 6.82 -5.51
CA CYS A 177 5.54 6.95 -5.05
C CYS A 177 6.56 7.02 -6.20
N CYS A 178 6.33 6.33 -7.32
CA CYS A 178 7.19 6.40 -8.50
C CYS A 178 7.16 7.77 -9.22
N PHE A 179 6.19 8.66 -8.97
CA PHE A 179 6.24 10.03 -9.50
C PHE A 179 7.34 10.89 -8.86
N ALA A 180 7.78 10.56 -7.64
CA ALA A 180 8.89 11.22 -6.95
C ALA A 180 10.22 10.69 -7.52
N THR A 181 10.71 11.30 -8.58
CA THR A 181 11.91 10.82 -9.29
C THR A 181 13.18 10.89 -8.44
N GLU A 182 13.21 11.79 -7.46
CA GLU A 182 14.30 11.99 -6.51
C GLU A 182 14.52 10.80 -5.57
N VAL A 183 13.53 9.93 -5.37
CA VAL A 183 13.65 8.74 -4.51
C VAL A 183 13.89 7.45 -5.29
N HIS A 184 14.04 7.49 -6.62
CA HIS A 184 14.18 6.27 -7.43
C HIS A 184 15.42 5.44 -7.07
N ASP A 185 16.52 6.07 -6.65
CA ASP A 185 17.71 5.37 -6.13
C ASP A 185 17.35 4.53 -4.90
N GLN A 186 16.54 5.08 -3.99
CA GLN A 186 16.07 4.38 -2.79
C GLN A 186 15.10 3.25 -3.15
N LEU A 187 14.13 3.53 -4.03
CA LEU A 187 13.13 2.54 -4.46
C LEU A 187 13.74 1.35 -5.18
N LEU A 188 14.82 1.55 -5.97
CA LEU A 188 15.50 0.48 -6.69
C LEU A 188 16.76 -0.05 -5.98
N SER A 189 17.01 0.35 -4.73
CA SER A 189 18.20 -0.04 -4.00
C SER A 189 18.25 -1.56 -3.79
N PRO A 190 19.25 -2.28 -4.33
CA PRO A 190 19.32 -3.75 -4.25
C PRO A 190 19.67 -4.26 -2.86
N THR A 191 20.22 -3.40 -2.00
CA THR A 191 20.54 -3.70 -0.59
C THR A 191 19.54 -3.05 0.37
N GLY A 192 18.48 -2.45 -0.16
CA GLY A 192 17.46 -1.76 0.60
C GLY A 192 16.08 -2.27 0.19
N PHE A 193 15.21 -1.33 -0.17
CA PHE A 193 13.81 -1.60 -0.45
C PHE A 193 13.57 -2.55 -1.63
N ASN A 194 14.32 -2.37 -2.72
CA ASN A 194 14.14 -3.01 -4.03
C ASN A 194 12.67 -3.25 -4.43
N LEU A 195 12.02 -2.26 -5.06
CA LEU A 195 10.61 -2.28 -5.41
C LEU A 195 10.28 -3.21 -6.60
N LEU A 196 11.29 -3.59 -7.40
CA LEU A 196 11.07 -4.35 -8.64
C LEU A 196 10.26 -5.65 -8.44
N PRO A 197 10.54 -6.52 -7.45
CA PRO A 197 9.75 -7.74 -7.24
C PRO A 197 8.26 -7.47 -7.07
N ALA A 198 7.89 -6.46 -6.27
CA ALA A 198 6.49 -6.12 -6.02
C ALA A 198 5.76 -5.63 -7.27
N ILE A 199 6.48 -5.05 -8.23
CA ILE A 199 5.92 -4.63 -9.53
C ILE A 199 5.90 -5.78 -10.54
N LEU A 200 6.96 -6.58 -10.58
CA LEU A 200 7.15 -7.58 -11.63
C LEU A 200 6.38 -8.87 -11.37
N LEU A 201 6.30 -9.32 -10.11
CA LEU A 201 5.58 -10.56 -9.76
C LEU A 201 4.14 -10.56 -10.30
N PRO A 202 3.33 -9.50 -10.15
CA PRO A 202 1.96 -9.50 -10.70
C PRO A 202 1.89 -9.45 -12.23
N LEU A 203 2.98 -9.08 -12.91
CA LEU A 203 3.05 -9.11 -14.38
C LEU A 203 3.47 -10.48 -14.94
N MET A 204 3.94 -11.39 -14.08
CA MET A 204 4.44 -12.71 -14.47
C MET A 204 3.34 -13.78 -14.42
N GLY A 205 3.35 -14.67 -15.42
CA GLY A 205 2.48 -15.84 -15.52
C GLY A 205 3.24 -17.16 -15.36
N PRO A 206 2.60 -18.29 -15.71
CA PRO A 206 3.18 -19.63 -15.57
C PRO A 206 4.11 -20.04 -16.74
N GLU A 207 4.46 -19.13 -17.64
CA GLU A 207 5.26 -19.43 -18.83
C GLU A 207 6.66 -19.91 -18.43
N ALA A 208 7.08 -21.01 -19.04
CA ALA A 208 8.47 -21.41 -19.02
C ALA A 208 9.31 -20.47 -19.88
N LEU A 209 10.53 -20.14 -19.42
CA LEU A 209 11.50 -19.49 -20.28
C LEU A 209 12.20 -20.54 -21.15
N ASP A 210 12.48 -20.18 -22.41
CA ASP A 210 13.22 -21.03 -23.34
C ASP A 210 14.67 -21.27 -22.89
N ASP A 211 15.27 -20.27 -22.22
CA ASP A 211 16.61 -20.32 -21.65
C ASP A 211 16.51 -20.23 -20.11
N PRO A 212 16.74 -21.33 -19.38
CA PRO A 212 16.72 -21.33 -17.91
C PRO A 212 17.79 -20.42 -17.29
N GLU A 213 18.93 -20.21 -17.95
CA GLU A 213 20.01 -19.33 -17.44
C GLU A 213 19.58 -17.85 -17.47
N GLU A 214 18.61 -17.48 -18.32
CA GLU A 214 18.04 -16.13 -18.36
C GLU A 214 17.31 -15.78 -17.05
N GLN A 215 16.76 -16.78 -16.34
CA GLN A 215 16.08 -16.55 -15.06
C GLN A 215 17.06 -16.10 -13.97
N ASP A 216 18.33 -16.51 -14.02
CA ASP A 216 19.32 -16.20 -12.97
C ASP A 216 19.56 -14.69 -12.83
N GLU A 217 19.28 -13.91 -13.88
CA GLU A 217 19.42 -12.45 -13.88
C GLU A 217 18.16 -11.72 -13.33
N PHE A 218 17.02 -12.40 -13.17
CA PHE A 218 15.79 -11.80 -12.64
C PHE A 218 16.00 -11.41 -11.15
N PRO A 219 15.12 -10.58 -10.56
CA PRO A 219 15.03 -10.50 -9.10
C PRO A 219 14.75 -11.88 -8.51
N VAL A 220 15.33 -12.21 -7.35
CA VAL A 220 15.31 -13.55 -6.77
C VAL A 220 13.89 -14.06 -6.56
N GLU A 221 12.99 -13.18 -6.15
CA GLU A 221 11.59 -13.48 -5.92
C GLU A 221 10.84 -13.83 -7.21
N CYS A 222 11.32 -13.37 -8.37
CA CYS A 222 10.76 -13.61 -9.70
C CYS A 222 11.34 -14.89 -10.37
N GLN A 223 12.25 -15.59 -9.71
CA GLN A 223 12.88 -16.80 -10.25
C GLN A 223 12.07 -18.05 -9.86
N LEU A 224 12.21 -19.11 -10.67
CA LEU A 224 11.69 -20.46 -10.36
C LEU A 224 10.20 -20.48 -9.99
N LEU A 225 9.40 -19.62 -10.63
CA LEU A 225 7.96 -19.56 -10.39
C LEU A 225 7.30 -20.89 -10.80
N GLY A 226 6.42 -21.40 -9.94
CA GLY A 226 5.71 -22.66 -10.18
C GLY A 226 4.56 -22.53 -11.19
N PRO A 227 3.98 -23.66 -11.64
CA PRO A 227 2.88 -23.68 -12.62
C PRO A 227 1.58 -23.04 -12.11
N ASP A 228 1.48 -22.79 -10.80
CA ASP A 228 0.34 -22.10 -10.17
C ASP A 228 0.45 -20.58 -10.22
N LYS A 229 1.59 -20.02 -10.64
CA LYS A 229 1.73 -18.57 -10.80
C LYS A 229 0.71 -18.05 -11.81
N ARG A 230 0.01 -16.98 -11.44
CA ARG A 230 -0.93 -16.28 -12.31
C ARG A 230 -0.55 -14.81 -12.37
N ARG A 231 -0.74 -14.20 -13.54
CA ARG A 231 -0.71 -12.75 -13.69
C ARG A 231 -1.85 -12.14 -12.90
N GLU A 232 -1.67 -10.87 -12.53
CA GLU A 232 -2.78 -10.01 -12.13
C GLU A 232 -3.89 -10.10 -13.18
N THR A 233 -5.10 -10.40 -12.73
CA THR A 233 -6.26 -10.62 -13.58
C THR A 233 -6.87 -9.32 -14.11
N ASP A 234 -6.77 -8.22 -13.35
CA ASP A 234 -7.33 -6.93 -13.74
C ASP A 234 -6.37 -6.17 -14.69
N PRO A 235 -6.78 -5.89 -15.94
CA PRO A 235 -5.93 -5.19 -16.91
C PRO A 235 -5.55 -3.78 -16.48
N ASN A 236 -6.40 -3.07 -15.73
CA ASN A 236 -6.06 -1.73 -15.27
C ASN A 236 -4.94 -1.78 -14.22
N LEU A 237 -4.93 -2.80 -13.36
CA LEU A 237 -3.85 -2.98 -12.39
C LEU A 237 -2.53 -3.36 -13.10
N ARG A 238 -2.58 -4.19 -14.15
CA ARG A 238 -1.41 -4.46 -15.01
C ARG A 238 -0.87 -3.19 -15.66
N LEU A 239 -1.76 -2.35 -16.21
CA LEU A 239 -1.38 -1.05 -16.77
C LEU A 239 -0.67 -0.17 -15.74
N ILE A 240 -1.21 -0.03 -14.52
CA ILE A 240 -0.61 0.80 -13.46
C ILE A 240 0.79 0.30 -13.07
N LEU A 241 0.99 -1.02 -13.04
CA LEU A 241 2.30 -1.64 -12.80
C LEU A 241 3.30 -1.32 -13.91
N VAL A 242 2.88 -1.41 -15.18
CA VAL A 242 3.71 -1.04 -16.35
C VAL A 242 4.04 0.45 -16.33
N GLU A 243 3.08 1.32 -16.03
CA GLU A 243 3.31 2.76 -15.85
C GLU A 243 4.33 3.04 -14.73
N SER A 244 4.31 2.26 -13.65
CA SER A 244 5.30 2.36 -12.57
C SER A 244 6.71 2.04 -13.06
N LEU A 245 6.87 1.01 -13.93
CA LEU A 245 8.15 0.71 -14.58
C LEU A 245 8.61 1.85 -15.50
N ILE A 246 7.68 2.48 -16.24
CA ILE A 246 7.99 3.63 -17.11
C ILE A 246 8.47 4.82 -16.28
N LEU A 247 7.80 5.13 -15.17
CA LEU A 247 8.22 6.18 -14.24
C LEU A 247 9.62 5.90 -13.71
N LEU A 248 9.89 4.69 -13.21
CA LEU A 248 11.21 4.29 -12.73
C LEU A 248 12.30 4.36 -13.81
N ALA A 249 11.94 4.22 -15.09
CA ALA A 249 12.86 4.33 -16.22
C ALA A 249 13.26 5.78 -16.57
N THR A 250 12.86 6.79 -15.79
CA THR A 250 13.15 8.21 -16.05
C THR A 250 14.65 8.48 -16.23
N TYR A 251 15.49 7.97 -15.33
CA TYR A 251 16.93 8.26 -15.32
C TYR A 251 17.81 7.10 -15.83
N PRO A 252 18.99 7.39 -16.42
CA PRO A 252 19.86 6.36 -17.00
C PRO A 252 20.28 5.26 -16.04
N PHE A 253 20.57 5.61 -14.77
CA PHE A 253 21.03 4.68 -13.75
C PHE A 253 19.97 3.64 -13.39
N GLN A 254 18.73 4.09 -13.15
CA GLN A 254 17.56 3.23 -12.90
C GLN A 254 17.31 2.29 -14.07
N ARG A 255 17.40 2.79 -15.31
CA ARG A 255 17.27 1.95 -16.50
C ARG A 255 18.37 0.88 -16.57
N GLU A 256 19.58 1.18 -16.08
CA GLU A 256 20.66 0.20 -16.01
C GLU A 256 20.35 -0.90 -14.98
N ILE A 257 19.81 -0.54 -13.81
CA ILE A 257 19.34 -1.51 -12.81
C ILE A 257 18.26 -2.41 -13.42
N MET A 258 17.25 -1.84 -14.08
CA MET A 258 16.16 -2.59 -14.72
C MET A 258 16.67 -3.51 -15.84
N ARG A 259 17.67 -3.07 -16.63
CA ARG A 259 18.30 -3.92 -17.66
C ARG A 259 19.05 -5.10 -17.04
N LYS A 260 19.83 -4.87 -15.97
CA LYS A 260 20.54 -5.93 -15.23
C LYS A 260 19.58 -6.94 -14.61
N LYS A 261 18.34 -6.53 -14.31
CA LYS A 261 17.27 -7.39 -13.78
C LYS A 261 16.30 -7.91 -14.83
N LYS A 262 16.66 -7.83 -16.12
CA LYS A 262 15.87 -8.32 -17.27
C LYS A 262 14.40 -7.88 -17.27
N VAL A 263 14.11 -6.68 -16.76
CA VAL A 263 12.73 -6.15 -16.73
C VAL A 263 12.08 -6.16 -18.12
N TYR A 264 12.85 -5.81 -19.15
CA TYR A 264 12.37 -5.87 -20.54
C TYR A 264 11.88 -7.25 -20.94
N ARG A 265 12.58 -8.32 -20.53
CA ARG A 265 12.19 -9.70 -20.86
C ARG A 265 10.85 -10.05 -20.22
N ILE A 266 10.66 -9.70 -18.96
CA ILE A 266 9.39 -9.91 -18.24
C ILE A 266 8.25 -9.16 -18.94
N VAL A 267 8.46 -7.89 -19.31
CA VAL A 267 7.47 -7.08 -20.04
C VAL A 267 7.20 -7.64 -21.44
N GLN A 268 8.20 -8.18 -22.12
CA GLN A 268 8.02 -8.83 -23.42
C GLN A 268 7.14 -10.08 -23.32
N ILE A 269 7.34 -10.91 -22.30
CA ILE A 269 6.51 -12.11 -22.06
C ILE A 269 5.08 -11.69 -21.72
N LEU A 270 4.90 -10.65 -20.89
CA LEU A 270 3.59 -10.05 -20.66
C LEU A 270 2.93 -9.61 -21.97
N HIS A 271 3.64 -8.85 -22.81
CA HIS A 271 3.10 -8.33 -24.07
C HIS A 271 2.65 -9.43 -25.04
N LEU A 272 3.32 -10.58 -25.06
CA LEU A 272 2.96 -11.71 -25.93
C LEU A 272 1.70 -12.45 -25.47
N ASP A 273 1.38 -12.41 -24.16
CA ASP A 273 0.18 -13.04 -23.58
C ASP A 273 -0.98 -12.05 -23.41
N GLU A 274 -0.70 -10.75 -23.37
CA GLU A 274 -1.70 -9.72 -23.12
C GLU A 274 -2.76 -9.65 -24.22
N THR A 275 -4.01 -9.48 -23.79
CA THR A 275 -5.19 -9.44 -24.68
C THR A 275 -5.90 -8.08 -24.65
N SER A 276 -5.61 -7.25 -23.66
CA SER A 276 -6.12 -5.89 -23.55
C SER A 276 -5.22 -4.92 -24.32
N GLU A 277 -5.75 -4.26 -25.35
CA GLU A 277 -5.02 -3.24 -26.14
C GLU A 277 -4.54 -2.03 -25.32
N ASN A 278 -5.11 -1.82 -24.13
CA ASN A 278 -4.75 -0.69 -23.25
C ASN A 278 -3.50 -0.94 -22.39
N VAL A 279 -3.03 -2.19 -22.27
CA VAL A 279 -1.90 -2.61 -21.42
C VAL A 279 -0.66 -2.80 -22.29
#